data_AF-A0A5N7BS98-F1
#
_entry.id   AF-A0A5N7BS98-F1
#
_cell.length_a   1.000
_cell.length_b   1.000
_cell.length_c   1.000
_cell.angle_alpha   90.00
_cell.angle_beta   90.00
_cell.angle_gamma   90.00
#
_symmetry.space_group_name_H-M   'P 1'
#
loop_
_entity.id
_entity.type
_entity.pdbx_description
1 polymer ?
#
loop_
_entity_poly.entity_id
_entity_poly.type
_entity_poly.pdbx_seq_one_letter_code
_entity_poly.pdbx_strand_id
1 'polypeptide(L)'
;MLTTSSPIIFYDIATCPPVSPNSWKTRLALNFKSLPYSTSWVGLPDIAKVRSSLKVPACRKFADGTDFFTLPIIQDPATGSLVGDSFDNAVYLQRTYPNSGTGDLFPAQTIDYCPDSEFPEYAKFNVNVDAAFSAHVQLTVQGFPFDPATAEISKAEFCRRAGVGCG
;
A
#
# COMPACT_ATOMS: atom_id res chain seq x y z
N MET A 1 -11.42 6.89 30.62
CA MET A 1 -11.01 8.10 29.89
C MET A 1 -10.44 7.65 28.55
N LEU A 2 -11.09 7.96 27.44
CA LEU A 2 -10.53 7.68 26.11
C LEU A 2 -9.38 8.67 25.90
N THR A 3 -8.14 8.20 25.96
CA THR A 3 -7.02 8.99 25.46
C THR A 3 -7.32 9.28 23.99
N THR A 4 -7.49 10.56 23.65
CA THR A 4 -7.57 11.03 22.26
C THR A 4 -6.21 10.79 21.61
N SER A 5 -5.96 9.55 21.20
CA SER A 5 -4.79 9.19 20.41
C SER A 5 -4.83 9.97 19.11
N SER A 6 -3.69 10.50 18.67
CA SER A 6 -3.59 11.15 17.38
C SER A 6 -4.05 10.18 16.27
N PRO A 7 -4.75 10.68 15.23
CA PRO A 7 -5.25 9.83 14.16
C PRO A 7 -4.10 9.15 13.40
N ILE A 8 -4.39 8.00 12.80
CA ILE A 8 -3.44 7.31 11.91
C ILE A 8 -3.06 8.24 10.75
N ILE A 9 -1.80 8.26 10.37
CA ILE A 9 -1.34 8.97 9.17
C ILE A 9 -1.25 7.94 8.03
N PHE A 10 -2.10 8.12 7.03
CA PHE A 10 -2.17 7.28 5.84
C PHE A 10 -1.45 7.95 4.69
N TYR A 11 -0.35 7.37 4.21
CA TYR A 11 0.40 7.88 3.06
C TYR A 11 -0.18 7.31 1.76
N ASP A 12 -0.75 8.19 0.94
CA ASP A 12 -1.40 7.86 -0.33
C ASP A 12 -0.71 8.56 -1.51
N ILE A 13 -0.85 8.01 -2.71
CA ILE A 13 -0.32 8.56 -3.95
C ILE A 13 -1.22 9.70 -4.42
N ALA A 14 -0.64 10.88 -4.64
CA ALA A 14 -1.28 12.05 -5.21
C ALA A 14 -1.54 11.86 -6.72
N THR A 15 -2.46 10.96 -7.07
CA THR A 15 -3.02 10.86 -8.43
C THR A 15 -4.21 11.79 -8.56
N CYS A 16 -4.49 12.26 -9.78
CA CYS A 16 -5.61 13.18 -10.04
C CYS A 16 -6.50 12.60 -11.15
N PRO A 17 -7.63 11.94 -10.82
CA PRO A 17 -8.17 11.68 -9.47
C PRO A 17 -7.41 10.60 -8.67
N PRO A 18 -7.60 10.49 -7.34
CA PRO A 18 -6.92 9.50 -6.51
C PRO A 18 -7.45 8.10 -6.79
N VAL A 19 -6.74 7.31 -7.60
CA VAL A 19 -7.21 6.01 -8.09
C VAL A 19 -6.22 4.86 -7.86
N SER A 20 -5.17 5.07 -7.07
CA SER A 20 -4.18 4.02 -6.75
C SER A 20 -4.87 2.80 -6.11
N PRO A 21 -4.91 1.63 -6.78
CA PRO A 21 -5.67 0.49 -6.28
C PRO A 21 -5.17 -0.03 -4.94
N ASN A 22 -3.85 -0.09 -4.75
CA ASN A 22 -3.26 -0.55 -3.49
C ASN A 22 -3.53 0.41 -2.35
N SER A 23 -3.49 1.73 -2.61
CA SER A 23 -3.88 2.72 -1.62
C SER A 23 -5.35 2.60 -1.24
N TRP A 24 -6.23 2.38 -2.21
CA TRP A 24 -7.67 2.18 -1.96
C TRP A 24 -7.95 0.96 -1.09
N LYS A 25 -7.17 -0.13 -1.21
CA LYS A 25 -7.28 -1.27 -0.28
C LYS A 25 -7.09 -0.84 1.17
N THR A 26 -6.02 -0.09 1.48
CA THR A 26 -5.78 0.41 2.85
C THR A 26 -6.80 1.47 3.27
N ARG A 27 -7.21 2.37 2.37
CA ARG A 27 -8.26 3.36 2.63
C ARG A 27 -9.58 2.68 3.03
N LEU A 28 -9.98 1.66 2.27
CA LEU A 28 -11.17 0.87 2.56
C LEU A 28 -11.03 0.09 3.87
N ALA A 29 -9.86 -0.48 4.16
CA ALA A 29 -9.62 -1.17 5.43
C ALA A 29 -9.74 -0.24 6.64
N LEU A 30 -9.16 0.97 6.57
CA LEU A 30 -9.29 2.00 7.60
C LEU A 30 -10.75 2.42 7.80
N ASN A 31 -11.47 2.66 6.70
CA ASN A 31 -12.89 3.01 6.74
C ASN A 31 -13.75 1.87 7.33
N PHE A 32 -13.50 0.62 6.92
CA PHE A 32 -14.24 -0.55 7.38
C PHE A 32 -14.04 -0.82 8.87
N LYS A 33 -12.81 -0.56 9.37
CA LYS A 33 -12.49 -0.59 10.81
C LYS A 33 -12.94 0.67 11.56
N SER A 34 -13.54 1.65 10.90
CA SER A 34 -13.97 2.94 11.48
C SER A 34 -12.85 3.66 12.25
N LEU A 35 -11.61 3.58 11.77
CA LEU A 35 -10.45 4.19 12.43
C LEU A 35 -10.25 5.62 11.93
N PRO A 36 -10.01 6.60 12.83
CA PRO A 36 -9.72 7.97 12.42
C PRO A 36 -8.33 8.05 11.78
N TYR A 37 -8.26 8.64 10.58
CA TYR A 37 -6.99 8.88 9.88
C TYR A 37 -6.96 10.21 9.15
N SER A 38 -5.75 10.72 8.93
CA SER A 38 -5.47 11.80 7.98
C SER A 38 -4.69 11.25 6.79
N THR A 39 -4.87 11.85 5.61
CA THR A 39 -4.13 11.43 4.40
C THR A 39 -2.93 12.36 4.20
N SER A 40 -1.73 11.80 4.12
CA SER A 40 -0.53 12.46 3.61
C SER A 40 -0.38 12.12 2.13
N TRP A 41 -0.59 13.10 1.26
CA TRP A 41 -0.49 12.93 -0.19
C TRP A 41 0.96 13.00 -0.65
N VAL A 42 1.40 11.98 -1.38
CA VAL A 42 2.78 11.84 -1.84
C VAL A 42 2.79 11.78 -3.37
N GLY A 43 3.54 12.67 -4.00
CA GLY A 43 3.78 12.60 -5.45
C GLY A 43 4.51 11.30 -5.81
N LEU A 44 4.17 10.70 -6.95
CA LEU A 44 4.83 9.49 -7.44
C LEU A 44 6.38 9.57 -7.41
N PRO A 45 7.02 10.69 -7.82
CA PRO A 45 8.48 10.82 -7.77
C PRO A 45 9.06 10.79 -6.35
N ASP A 46 8.28 11.15 -5.33
CA ASP A 46 8.75 11.31 -3.95
C ASP A 46 8.57 10.03 -3.10
N ILE A 47 7.93 8.98 -3.62
CA ILE A 47 7.61 7.77 -2.85
C ILE A 47 8.87 7.13 -2.23
N ALA A 48 9.95 6.99 -3.01
CA ALA A 48 11.20 6.41 -2.54
C ALA A 48 11.82 7.25 -1.41
N LYS A 49 11.78 8.58 -1.54
CA LYS A 49 12.27 9.53 -0.54
C LYS A 49 11.46 9.44 0.76
N VAL A 50 10.13 9.40 0.65
CA VAL A 50 9.23 9.27 1.81
C VAL A 50 9.50 7.95 2.54
N ARG A 51 9.54 6.81 1.85
CA ARG A 51 9.82 5.50 2.49
C ARG A 51 11.16 5.46 3.18
N SER A 52 12.20 5.95 2.51
CA SER A 52 13.56 5.97 3.06
C SER A 52 13.64 6.86 4.30
N SER A 53 13.00 8.04 4.28
CA SER A 53 12.95 8.96 5.43
C SER A 53 12.23 8.35 6.63
N LEU A 54 11.16 7.60 6.36
CA LEU A 54 10.40 6.88 7.36
C LEU A 54 11.09 5.57 7.81
N LYS A 55 12.17 5.15 7.13
CA LYS A 55 12.88 3.89 7.36
C LYS A 55 11.99 2.64 7.20
N VAL A 56 11.01 2.72 6.30
CA VAL A 56 10.19 1.55 5.92
C VAL A 56 10.90 0.82 4.76
N PRO A 57 11.29 -0.45 4.93
CA PRO A 57 11.96 -1.20 3.87
C PRO A 57 11.07 -1.34 2.64
N ALA A 58 11.64 -1.54 1.46
CA ALA A 58 10.83 -1.90 0.30
C ALA A 58 10.24 -3.29 0.49
N CYS A 59 8.95 -3.45 0.18
CA CYS A 59 8.28 -4.75 0.24
C CYS A 59 8.51 -5.57 -1.04
N ARG A 60 9.16 -4.99 -2.05
CA ARG A 60 9.41 -5.60 -3.36
C ARG A 60 10.75 -5.14 -3.92
N LYS A 61 11.21 -5.91 -4.91
CA LYS A 61 12.40 -5.61 -5.70
C LYS A 61 12.05 -5.56 -7.18
N PHE A 62 12.78 -4.76 -7.92
CA PHE A 62 12.82 -4.81 -9.38
C PHE A 62 13.47 -6.10 -9.87
N ALA A 63 13.34 -6.40 -11.17
CA ALA A 63 13.95 -7.57 -11.79
C ALA A 63 15.49 -7.58 -11.67
N ASP A 64 16.10 -6.40 -11.56
CA ASP A 64 17.55 -6.21 -11.34
C ASP A 64 17.96 -6.34 -9.85
N GLY A 65 17.01 -6.61 -8.94
CA GLY A 65 17.24 -6.77 -7.50
C GLY A 65 17.23 -5.48 -6.69
N THR A 66 17.11 -4.32 -7.34
CA THR A 66 17.03 -3.02 -6.65
C THR A 66 15.66 -2.83 -5.96
N ASP A 67 15.61 -1.99 -4.93
CA ASP A 67 14.42 -1.82 -4.11
C ASP A 67 13.28 -1.11 -4.85
N PHE A 68 12.08 -1.68 -4.77
CA PHE A 68 10.86 -1.11 -5.34
C PHE A 68 9.98 -0.52 -4.24
N PHE A 69 10.08 0.79 -4.06
CA PHE A 69 9.31 1.53 -3.06
C PHE A 69 7.89 1.85 -3.56
N THR A 70 6.90 1.48 -2.75
CA THR A 70 5.47 1.60 -3.07
C THR A 70 4.68 2.27 -1.95
N LEU A 71 3.49 2.78 -2.25
CA LEU A 71 2.49 3.09 -1.23
C LEU A 71 1.36 2.06 -1.33
N PRO A 72 0.59 1.82 -0.25
CA PRO A 72 0.44 2.64 0.96
C PRO A 72 1.39 2.35 2.13
N ILE A 73 1.45 3.32 3.05
CA ILE A 73 2.02 3.19 4.41
C ILE A 73 1.00 3.73 5.42
N ILE A 74 0.93 3.11 6.59
CA ILE A 74 0.27 3.68 7.77
C ILE A 74 1.33 3.96 8.85
N GLN A 75 1.25 5.14 9.43
CA GLN A 75 1.91 5.46 10.69
C GLN A 75 0.82 5.57 11.76
N ASP A 76 0.95 4.77 12.80
CA ASP A 76 -0.02 4.71 13.88
C ASP A 76 0.59 5.28 15.17
N PRO A 77 0.25 6.52 15.55
CA PRO A 77 0.75 7.13 16.78
C PRO A 77 0.32 6.40 18.05
N ALA A 78 -0.78 5.64 18.02
CA ALA A 78 -1.29 4.94 19.19
C ALA A 78 -0.35 3.83 19.65
N THR A 79 0.35 3.20 18.71
CA THR A 79 1.26 2.08 18.96
C THR A 79 2.71 2.41 18.64
N GLY A 80 2.97 3.55 17.98
CA GLY A 80 4.28 3.88 17.41
C GLY A 80 4.62 3.04 16.17
N SER A 81 3.66 2.33 15.58
CA SER A 81 3.90 1.42 14.45
C SER A 81 3.97 2.17 13.13
N LEU A 82 4.73 1.59 12.21
CA LEU A 82 4.92 2.08 10.86
C LEU A 82 4.91 0.88 9.93
N VAL A 83 3.83 0.71 9.17
CA VAL A 83 3.57 -0.49 8.37
C VAL A 83 3.41 -0.09 6.92
N GLY A 84 4.03 -0.84 6.01
CA GLY A 84 3.98 -0.58 4.57
C GLY A 84 3.60 -1.84 3.81
N ASP A 85 2.95 -1.64 2.66
CA ASP A 85 2.20 -2.64 1.88
C ASP A 85 0.74 -2.78 2.31
N SER A 86 -0.16 -2.85 1.33
CA SER A 86 -1.60 -2.88 1.57
C SER A 86 -2.06 -4.12 2.33
N PHE A 87 -1.42 -5.28 2.13
CA PHE A 87 -1.77 -6.51 2.83
C PHE A 87 -1.29 -6.46 4.28
N ASP A 88 -0.03 -6.08 4.51
CA ASP A 88 0.53 -5.93 5.86
C ASP A 88 -0.23 -4.89 6.69
N ASN A 89 -0.68 -3.80 6.05
CA ASN A 89 -1.56 -2.83 6.69
C ASN A 89 -2.87 -3.48 7.15
N ALA A 90 -3.53 -4.28 6.31
CA ALA A 90 -4.77 -4.95 6.68
C ALA A 90 -4.57 -5.96 7.82
N VAL A 91 -3.47 -6.74 7.80
CA VAL A 91 -3.08 -7.65 8.88
C VAL A 91 -2.85 -6.88 10.18
N TYR A 92 -2.07 -5.80 10.13
CA TYR A 92 -1.83 -4.93 11.27
C TYR A 92 -3.14 -4.38 11.85
N LEU A 93 -4.02 -3.84 11.01
CA LEU A 93 -5.29 -3.25 11.45
C LEU A 93 -6.22 -4.31 12.05
N GLN A 94 -6.28 -5.52 11.47
CA GLN A 94 -7.06 -6.62 12.03
C GLN A 94 -6.57 -7.00 13.43
N ARG A 95 -5.25 -7.13 13.60
CA ARG A 95 -4.63 -7.55 14.87
C ARG A 95 -4.70 -6.48 15.95
N THR A 96 -4.41 -5.23 15.59
CA THR A 96 -4.31 -4.12 16.55
C THR A 96 -5.70 -3.61 16.95
N TYR A 97 -6.67 -3.68 16.04
CA TYR A 97 -8.04 -3.17 16.22
C TYR A 97 -9.10 -4.25 15.92
N PRO A 98 -9.09 -5.39 16.65
CA PRO A 98 -10.00 -6.50 16.35
C PRO A 98 -11.46 -6.13 16.61
N ASN A 99 -11.72 -5.25 17.59
CA ASN A 99 -13.07 -4.85 18.01
C ASN A 99 -13.54 -3.53 17.36
N SER A 100 -12.83 -3.02 16.35
CA SER A 100 -13.18 -1.76 15.70
C SER A 100 -13.94 -1.99 14.40
N GLY A 101 -14.88 -1.09 14.11
CA GLY A 101 -15.61 -1.03 12.85
C GLY A 101 -16.67 -2.12 12.67
N THR A 102 -16.89 -2.52 11.42
CA THR A 102 -18.01 -3.37 11.01
C THR A 102 -17.73 -4.88 11.17
N GLY A 103 -16.48 -5.28 11.36
CA GLY A 103 -16.10 -6.68 11.58
C GLY A 103 -14.67 -7.00 11.17
N ASP A 104 -14.46 -8.24 10.73
CA ASP A 104 -13.14 -8.74 10.33
C ASP A 104 -12.81 -8.40 8.88
N LEU A 105 -11.55 -7.98 8.64
CA LEU A 105 -11.03 -7.68 7.30
C LEU A 105 -10.73 -8.95 6.50
N PHE A 106 -10.54 -10.07 7.18
CA PHE A 106 -10.26 -11.36 6.58
C PHE A 106 -11.36 -12.35 6.96
N PRO A 107 -11.79 -13.22 6.03
CA PRO A 107 -12.73 -14.28 6.35
C PRO A 107 -12.07 -15.29 7.30
N ALA A 108 -12.90 -16.04 8.05
CA ALA A 108 -12.44 -17.12 8.89
C ALA A 108 -11.57 -18.10 8.08
N GLN A 109 -10.37 -18.40 8.58
CA GLN A 109 -9.42 -19.30 7.94
C GLN A 109 -9.55 -20.71 8.55
N THR A 110 -9.47 -21.75 7.72
CA THR A 110 -9.25 -23.12 8.22
C THR A 110 -7.75 -23.32 8.38
N ILE A 111 -7.25 -23.27 9.62
CA ILE A 111 -5.82 -23.43 9.89
C ILE A 111 -5.51 -24.93 9.84
N ASP A 112 -5.31 -25.47 8.65
CA ASP A 112 -4.72 -26.79 8.47
C ASP A 112 -3.27 -26.60 8.02
N TYR A 113 -2.35 -26.74 8.97
CA TYR A 113 -0.89 -26.62 8.86
C TYR A 113 -0.30 -25.19 8.82
N CYS A 114 0.67 -24.95 9.71
CA CYS A 114 1.29 -23.65 10.02
C CYS A 114 2.14 -23.11 8.86
N PRO A 115 1.83 -21.93 8.30
CA PRO A 115 2.61 -21.27 7.26
C PRO A 115 3.27 -19.97 7.75
N ASP A 116 4.21 -19.44 6.98
CA ASP A 116 4.96 -18.20 7.25
C ASP A 116 4.09 -16.91 7.32
N SER A 117 2.76 -17.01 7.33
CA SER A 117 1.79 -15.89 7.40
C SER A 117 0.57 -16.24 8.25
N GLU A 118 0.04 -15.27 8.99
CA GLU A 118 -1.18 -15.38 9.81
C GLU A 118 -2.44 -15.66 8.97
N PHE A 119 -2.44 -15.27 7.69
CA PHE A 119 -3.55 -15.46 6.75
C PHE A 119 -3.06 -16.13 5.45
N PRO A 120 -2.71 -17.44 5.48
CA PRO A 120 -2.02 -18.10 4.37
C PRO A 120 -2.75 -18.11 3.04
N GLU A 121 -4.05 -18.43 3.05
CA GLU A 121 -4.83 -18.50 1.81
C GLU A 121 -4.93 -17.12 1.16
N TYR A 122 -5.11 -16.09 2.00
CA TYR A 122 -5.18 -14.71 1.54
C TYR A 122 -3.81 -14.18 1.10
N ALA A 123 -2.73 -14.56 1.78
CA ALA A 123 -1.36 -14.23 1.37
C ALA A 123 -1.06 -14.81 -0.02
N LYS A 124 -1.43 -16.09 -0.26
CA LYS A 124 -1.31 -16.73 -1.59
C LYS A 124 -2.14 -16.00 -2.65
N PHE A 125 -3.38 -15.63 -2.32
CA PHE A 125 -4.21 -14.83 -3.22
C PHE A 125 -3.56 -13.47 -3.55
N ASN A 126 -3.05 -12.76 -2.53
CA ASN A 126 -2.40 -11.47 -2.71
C ASN A 126 -1.17 -11.59 -3.63
N VAL A 127 -0.33 -12.61 -3.44
CA VAL A 127 0.82 -12.90 -4.33
C VAL A 127 0.38 -13.08 -5.80
N ASN A 128 -0.73 -13.79 -6.03
CA ASN A 128 -1.25 -13.99 -7.39
C ASN A 128 -1.78 -12.69 -8.01
N VAL A 129 -2.51 -11.87 -7.24
CA VAL A 129 -2.98 -10.54 -7.68
C VAL A 129 -1.79 -9.66 -8.04
N ASP A 130 -0.76 -9.70 -7.22
CA ASP A 130 0.47 -8.93 -7.39
C ASP A 130 1.25 -9.32 -8.64
N ALA A 131 1.43 -10.63 -8.86
CA ALA A 131 2.07 -11.16 -10.05
C ALA A 131 1.32 -10.75 -11.34
N ALA A 132 -0.01 -10.86 -11.34
CA ALA A 132 -0.84 -10.45 -12.46
C ALA A 132 -0.72 -8.96 -12.77
N PHE A 133 -0.74 -8.10 -11.75
CA PHE A 133 -0.55 -6.66 -11.93
C PHE A 133 0.84 -6.33 -12.49
N SER A 134 1.90 -6.90 -11.89
CA SER A 134 3.28 -6.68 -12.34
C SER A 134 3.51 -7.08 -13.80
N ALA A 135 2.93 -8.19 -14.25
CA ALA A 135 3.06 -8.66 -15.63
C ALA A 135 2.40 -7.71 -16.66
N HIS A 136 1.40 -6.92 -16.24
CA HIS A 136 0.60 -6.07 -17.14
C HIS A 136 0.74 -4.57 -16.87
N VAL A 137 1.71 -4.15 -16.05
CA VAL A 137 1.86 -2.76 -15.61
C VAL A 137 2.04 -1.79 -16.78
N GLN A 138 2.65 -2.22 -17.88
CA GLN A 138 2.83 -1.42 -19.10
C GLN A 138 1.50 -0.93 -19.70
N LEU A 139 0.47 -1.78 -19.70
CA LEU A 139 -0.86 -1.42 -20.21
C LEU A 139 -1.51 -0.36 -19.30
N THR A 140 -1.30 -0.49 -17.98
CA THR A 140 -1.81 0.45 -16.99
C THR A 140 -1.25 1.86 -17.19
N VAL A 141 0.02 2.00 -17.57
CA VAL A 141 0.70 3.30 -17.72
C VAL A 141 0.08 4.16 -18.82
N GLN A 142 -0.40 3.55 -19.91
CA GLN A 142 -0.96 4.28 -21.06
C GLN A 142 -2.24 5.06 -20.71
N GLY A 143 -3.03 4.56 -19.75
CA GLY A 143 -4.28 5.18 -19.29
C GLY A 143 -4.20 5.76 -17.88
N PHE A 144 -3.01 5.81 -17.26
CA PHE A 144 -2.90 6.18 -15.85
C PHE A 144 -3.13 7.69 -15.66
N PRO A 145 -4.03 8.11 -14.74
CA PRO A 145 -4.34 9.51 -14.51
C PRO A 145 -3.28 10.15 -13.59
N PHE A 146 -2.11 10.41 -14.17
CA PHE A 146 -1.05 11.12 -13.50
C PHE A 146 -1.51 12.52 -13.08
N ASP A 147 -0.96 13.02 -11.97
CA ASP A 147 -1.04 14.44 -11.65
C ASP A 147 -0.38 15.24 -12.79
N PRO A 148 -1.11 16.19 -13.43
CA PRO A 148 -0.56 17.02 -14.49
C PRO A 148 0.77 17.69 -14.14
N ALA A 149 0.97 18.06 -12.87
CA ALA A 149 2.20 18.71 -12.41
C ALA A 149 3.43 17.79 -12.42
N THR A 150 3.23 16.46 -12.34
CA THR A 150 4.33 15.48 -12.28
C THR A 150 4.24 14.40 -13.35
N ALA A 151 3.36 14.57 -14.34
CA ALA A 151 3.02 13.54 -15.33
C ALA A 151 4.24 13.06 -16.13
N GLU A 152 5.07 13.97 -16.63
CA GLU A 152 6.23 13.59 -17.47
C GLU A 152 7.28 12.80 -16.68
N ILE A 153 7.64 13.26 -15.48
CA ILE A 153 8.60 12.56 -14.61
C ILE A 153 8.02 11.21 -14.17
N SER A 154 6.73 11.17 -13.84
CA SER A 154 6.06 9.94 -13.43
C SER A 154 6.02 8.92 -14.57
N LYS A 155 5.65 9.33 -15.80
CA LYS A 155 5.68 8.46 -16.98
C LYS A 155 7.09 7.93 -17.24
N ALA A 156 8.10 8.80 -17.20
CA ALA A 156 9.49 8.39 -17.42
C ALA A 156 9.95 7.32 -16.41
N GLU A 157 9.60 7.51 -15.14
CA GLU A 157 9.85 6.52 -14.10
C GLU A 157 9.09 5.20 -14.38
N PHE A 158 7.82 5.26 -14.76
CA PHE A 158 7.06 4.05 -15.12
C PHE A 158 7.64 3.31 -16.35
N CYS A 159 8.08 4.02 -17.38
CA CYS A 159 8.75 3.43 -18.54
C CYS A 159 10.07 2.77 -18.13
N ARG A 160 10.89 3.45 -17.31
CA ARG A 160 12.11 2.88 -16.72
C ARG A 160 11.80 1.58 -15.97
N ARG A 161 10.77 1.57 -15.13
CA ARG A 161 10.33 0.38 -14.38
C ARG A 161 9.91 -0.77 -15.28
N ALA A 162 9.27 -0.45 -16.40
CA ALA A 162 8.76 -1.40 -17.36
C ALA A 162 9.84 -1.93 -18.33
N GLY A 163 11.09 -1.46 -18.25
CA GLY A 163 12.17 -1.87 -19.15
C GLY A 163 11.97 -1.40 -20.60
N VAL A 164 11.12 -0.40 -20.83
CA VAL A 164 10.86 0.18 -22.16
C VAL A 164 11.44 1.60 -22.22
N GLY A 165 12.19 1.91 -23.27
CA GLY A 165 12.69 3.26 -23.51
C GLY A 165 11.54 4.26 -23.65
N CYS A 166 11.68 5.47 -23.11
CA CYS A 166 10.76 6.56 -23.37
C CYS A 166 10.96 7.03 -24.82
N GLY A 167 10.04 6.67 -25.72
CA GLY A 167 9.96 7.20 -27.08
C GLY A 167 9.10 8.45 -27.13
#